data_AF-A0A3D3L3E4-F1
#
_entry.id   AF-A0A3D3L3E4-F1
#
_cell.length_a   1.000
_cell.length_b   1.000
_cell.length_c   1.000
_cell.angle_alpha   90.00
_cell.angle_beta   90.00
_cell.angle_gamma   90.00
#
_symmetry.space_group_name_H-M   'P 1'
#
loop_
_entity.id
_entity.type
_entity.pdbx_description
1 polymer ?
#
loop_
_entity_poly.entity_id
_entity_poly.type
_entity_poly.pdbx_seq_one_letter_code
_entity_poly.pdbx_strand_id
1 'polypeptide(L)'
;MVIHNGADDNASGVAAILEIIEKLKAEQTKLKRSILFLSFGAEEMGLLGSKYFVNNPLVDLGKIKLMFNLDMVGRLDSTTKAITVGGTGTAVGLSDLVQRFAEGEDLNVKLSSEGYGPSDHTSFYVENIPVLFFFTGVHEDYHTPEDDVEKINLSGEILVAEFVHDLIIEAANVPESLVYQEAGPKEQPSGRRRFKVTLGIMPDYSSEEGEGLRVDGVINNKPAKRAGMEKGDVIVAMDGKPVKNIYDYMYRLEECKPGQRINVDVLRNGKNITLVVDL
;
A
#
# COMPACT_ATOMS: atom_id res chain seq x y z
N MET A 1 12.97 21.88 -15.91
CA MET A 1 12.54 21.37 -14.60
C MET A 1 11.11 20.92 -14.80
N VAL A 2 10.81 19.65 -14.55
CA VAL A 2 9.44 19.15 -14.63
C VAL A 2 8.86 19.21 -13.22
N ILE A 3 7.61 19.65 -13.09
CA ILE A 3 6.91 19.75 -11.81
C ILE A 3 6.28 18.39 -11.52
N HIS A 4 6.46 17.88 -10.31
CA HIS A 4 5.73 16.73 -9.81
C HIS A 4 4.64 17.26 -8.89
N ASN A 5 3.39 17.21 -9.34
CA ASN A 5 2.26 17.73 -8.58
C ASN A 5 1.89 16.79 -7.42
N GLY A 6 2.10 15.47 -7.58
CA GLY A 6 1.88 14.49 -6.52
C GLY A 6 0.42 14.44 -6.09
N ALA A 7 -0.49 14.51 -7.07
CA ALA A 7 -1.92 14.59 -6.81
C ALA A 7 -2.42 13.36 -6.06
N ASP A 8 -2.09 12.16 -6.53
CA ASP A 8 -2.38 10.94 -5.79
C ASP A 8 -1.30 10.64 -4.76
N ASP A 9 -0.03 10.88 -5.09
CA ASP A 9 1.15 10.59 -4.26
C ASP A 9 1.86 11.88 -3.77
N ASN A 10 1.51 12.44 -2.60
CA ASN A 10 0.46 11.97 -1.70
C ASN A 10 -0.50 13.11 -1.26
N ALA A 11 -0.84 14.02 -2.18
CA ALA A 11 -1.83 15.06 -1.88
C ALA A 11 -3.21 14.47 -1.57
N SER A 12 -3.58 13.32 -2.16
CA SER A 12 -4.81 12.58 -1.85
C SER A 12 -4.88 12.17 -0.36
N GLY A 13 -3.82 11.56 0.19
CA GLY A 13 -3.77 11.19 1.60
C GLY A 13 -3.92 12.39 2.53
N VAL A 14 -3.29 13.52 2.17
CA VAL A 14 -3.43 14.78 2.94
C VAL A 14 -4.86 15.35 2.84
N ALA A 15 -5.47 15.35 1.66
CA ALA A 15 -6.84 15.80 1.45
C ALA A 15 -7.84 14.95 2.26
N ALA A 16 -7.70 13.62 2.19
CA ALA A 16 -8.49 12.70 2.99
C ALA A 16 -8.33 12.93 4.50
N ILE A 17 -7.11 13.16 5.00
CA ILE A 17 -6.89 13.51 6.42
C ILE A 17 -7.65 14.77 6.81
N LEU A 18 -7.64 15.83 5.98
CA LEU A 18 -8.33 17.07 6.27
C LEU A 18 -9.86 16.89 6.34
N GLU A 19 -10.43 16.11 5.42
CA GLU A 19 -11.85 15.75 5.42
C GLU A 19 -12.22 14.92 6.67
N ILE A 20 -11.41 13.92 7.01
CA ILE A 20 -11.61 13.08 8.20
C ILE A 20 -11.54 13.94 9.49
N ILE A 21 -10.64 14.92 9.56
CA ILE A 21 -10.55 15.86 10.69
C ILE A 21 -11.86 16.64 10.83
N GLU A 22 -12.41 17.17 9.74
CA GLU A 22 -13.66 17.92 9.76
C GLU A 22 -14.82 17.06 10.29
N LYS A 23 -14.96 15.84 9.77
CA LYS A 23 -15.99 14.89 10.21
C LYS A 23 -15.82 14.48 11.67
N LEU A 24 -14.62 14.06 12.09
CA LEU A 24 -14.37 13.64 13.48
C LEU A 24 -14.56 14.77 14.49
N LYS A 25 -14.34 16.02 14.08
CA LYS A 25 -14.61 17.19 14.93
C LYS A 25 -16.10 17.32 15.26
N ALA A 26 -16.99 17.01 14.31
CA ALA A 26 -18.44 16.99 14.55
C ALA A 26 -18.86 15.83 15.47
N GLU A 27 -18.05 14.78 15.56
CA GLU A 27 -18.37 13.52 16.24
C GLU A 27 -17.48 13.24 17.46
N GLN A 28 -16.80 14.26 17.98
CA GLN A 28 -15.82 14.12 19.04
C GLN A 28 -16.34 13.38 20.29
N THR A 29 -17.64 13.53 20.60
CA THR A 29 -18.29 12.86 21.74
C THR A 29 -18.41 11.34 21.57
N LYS A 30 -18.28 10.82 20.34
CA LYS A 30 -18.26 9.38 20.06
C LYS A 30 -16.90 8.74 20.36
N LEU A 31 -15.84 9.52 20.52
CA LEU A 31 -14.47 9.00 20.64
C LEU A 31 -14.08 8.73 22.09
N LYS A 32 -13.70 7.49 22.41
CA LYS A 32 -13.13 7.13 23.73
C LYS A 32 -11.61 7.27 23.80
N ARG A 33 -10.95 7.54 22.67
CA ARG A 33 -9.50 7.74 22.55
C ARG A 33 -9.20 9.06 21.83
N SER A 34 -8.09 9.68 22.19
CA SER A 34 -7.56 10.84 21.46
C SER A 34 -7.06 10.41 20.09
N ILE A 35 -7.31 11.24 19.08
CA ILE A 35 -6.80 11.06 17.72
C ILE A 35 -5.73 12.14 17.49
N LEU A 36 -4.57 11.72 16.98
CA LEU A 36 -3.47 12.60 16.60
C LEU A 36 -3.31 12.54 15.08
N PHE A 37 -3.45 13.68 14.41
CA PHE A 37 -3.26 13.79 12.98
C PHE A 37 -1.83 14.27 12.69
N LEU A 38 -1.17 13.61 11.74
CA LEU A 38 0.21 13.87 11.35
C LEU A 38 0.29 13.91 9.83
N SER A 39 1.00 14.91 9.29
CA SER A 39 1.43 14.93 7.90
C SER A 39 2.96 14.96 7.87
N PHE A 40 3.56 13.91 7.31
CA PHE A 40 5.01 13.75 7.31
C PHE A 40 5.63 14.43 6.09
N GLY A 41 6.78 15.09 6.31
CA GLY A 41 7.62 15.56 5.23
C GLY A 41 8.70 14.52 4.88
N ALA A 42 9.21 14.60 3.65
CA ALA A 42 10.37 13.82 3.19
C ALA A 42 10.22 12.29 3.35
N GLU A 43 9.00 11.78 3.13
CA GLU A 43 8.71 10.35 2.96
C GLU A 43 9.59 9.78 1.83
N GLU A 44 9.55 10.43 0.66
CA GLU A 44 10.26 10.04 -0.57
C GLU A 44 11.79 10.02 -0.45
N MET A 45 12.33 10.62 0.61
CA MET A 45 13.76 10.61 0.92
C MET A 45 14.16 9.41 1.81
N GLY A 46 13.21 8.52 2.12
CA GLY A 46 13.39 7.33 2.95
C GLY A 46 12.75 7.45 4.33
N LEU A 47 11.50 7.91 4.40
CA LEU A 47 10.66 8.01 5.60
C LEU A 47 11.22 8.98 6.64
N LEU A 48 11.89 10.06 6.22
CA LEU A 48 12.64 10.89 7.17
C LEU A 48 11.73 11.57 8.21
N GLY A 49 10.55 12.02 7.81
CA GLY A 49 9.58 12.65 8.70
C GLY A 49 9.02 11.69 9.75
N SER A 50 8.49 10.54 9.34
CA SER A 50 7.95 9.55 10.28
C SER A 50 9.02 8.94 11.18
N LYS A 51 10.23 8.67 10.64
CA LYS A 51 11.39 8.25 11.46
C LYS A 51 11.76 9.31 12.49
N TYR A 52 11.76 10.58 12.10
CA TYR A 52 12.03 11.65 13.05
C TYR A 52 10.99 11.67 14.17
N PHE A 53 9.70 11.55 13.83
CA PHE A 53 8.61 11.53 14.81
C PHE A 53 8.77 10.38 15.81
N VAL A 54 8.96 9.14 15.37
CA VAL A 54 9.07 8.02 16.32
C VAL A 54 10.33 8.12 17.21
N ASN A 55 11.40 8.73 16.72
CA ASN A 55 12.61 8.99 17.51
C ASN A 55 12.50 10.24 18.41
N ASN A 56 11.55 11.15 18.15
CA ASN A 56 11.36 12.40 18.88
C ASN A 56 9.86 12.67 19.09
N PRO A 57 9.15 11.79 19.80
CA PRO A 57 7.70 11.75 19.70
C PRO A 57 7.06 12.87 20.55
N LEU A 58 6.01 13.50 19.98
CA LEU A 58 5.24 14.55 20.67
C LEU A 58 4.41 14.00 21.83
N VAL A 59 4.11 12.71 21.79
CA VAL A 59 3.41 11.94 22.82
C VAL A 59 4.17 10.65 23.07
N ASP A 60 4.09 10.11 24.26
CA ASP A 60 4.67 8.80 24.57
C ASP A 60 4.17 7.73 23.57
N LEU A 61 5.10 7.06 22.87
CA LEU A 61 4.79 6.02 21.88
C LEU A 61 3.94 4.89 22.48
N GLY A 62 4.13 4.55 23.75
CA GLY A 62 3.33 3.53 24.43
C GLY A 62 1.84 3.88 24.54
N LYS A 63 1.46 5.14 24.31
CA LYS A 63 0.07 5.61 24.25
C LYS A 63 -0.54 5.51 22.86
N ILE A 64 0.26 5.36 21.81
CA ILE A 64 -0.21 5.17 20.44
C ILE A 64 -0.65 3.72 20.30
N LYS A 65 -1.95 3.49 20.08
CA LYS A 65 -2.54 2.13 20.07
C LYS A 65 -2.71 1.54 18.68
N LEU A 66 -2.79 2.42 17.68
CA LEU A 66 -2.95 2.08 16.28
C LEU A 66 -2.55 3.32 15.48
N MET A 67 -1.86 3.11 14.36
CA MET A 67 -1.52 4.16 13.41
C MET A 67 -2.22 3.87 12.07
N PHE A 68 -2.95 4.86 11.55
CA PHE A 68 -3.58 4.81 10.24
C PHE A 68 -2.72 5.62 9.27
N ASN A 69 -2.36 5.02 8.14
CA ASN A 69 -1.55 5.64 7.10
C ASN A 69 -2.33 5.66 5.78
N LEU A 70 -2.55 6.85 5.23
CA LEU A 70 -3.21 7.02 3.95
C LEU A 70 -2.15 7.45 2.93
N ASP A 71 -1.95 6.62 1.91
CA ASP A 71 -1.01 6.91 0.82
C ASP A 71 -1.65 6.49 -0.49
N MET A 72 -1.74 7.41 -1.46
CA MET A 72 -2.37 7.15 -2.75
C MET A 72 -3.78 6.58 -2.63
N VAL A 73 -4.69 7.42 -2.14
CA VAL A 73 -6.10 7.08 -1.88
C VAL A 73 -7.08 7.76 -2.84
N GLY A 74 -6.58 8.54 -3.80
CA GLY A 74 -7.37 9.33 -4.75
C GLY A 74 -7.67 8.61 -6.06
N ARG A 75 -7.05 7.46 -6.32
CA ARG A 75 -7.13 6.74 -7.62
C ARG A 75 -7.91 5.43 -7.56
N LEU A 76 -8.90 5.35 -6.66
CA LEU A 76 -9.80 4.19 -6.57
C LEU A 76 -10.42 3.85 -7.93
N ASP A 77 -10.18 2.63 -8.43
CA ASP A 77 -10.77 2.17 -9.68
C ASP A 77 -12.29 2.04 -9.56
N SER A 78 -13.04 2.72 -10.43
CA SER A 78 -14.51 2.81 -10.32
C SER A 78 -15.24 1.49 -10.57
N THR A 79 -14.57 0.50 -11.17
CA THR A 79 -15.18 -0.79 -11.52
C THR A 79 -14.95 -1.81 -10.42
N THR A 80 -13.70 -1.99 -10.02
CA THR A 80 -13.26 -2.97 -9.04
C THR A 80 -13.46 -2.49 -7.61
N LYS A 81 -13.40 -1.16 -7.40
CA LYS A 81 -13.43 -0.48 -6.09
C LYS A 81 -12.45 -1.12 -5.10
N ALA A 82 -11.33 -1.60 -5.62
CA ALA A 82 -10.34 -2.32 -4.84
C ALA A 82 -9.53 -1.33 -3.99
N ILE A 83 -9.47 -1.58 -2.69
CA ILE A 83 -8.60 -0.89 -1.75
C ILE A 83 -7.79 -1.94 -0.99
N THR A 84 -6.50 -1.70 -0.84
CA THR A 84 -5.63 -2.51 0.02
C THR A 84 -5.58 -1.91 1.41
N VAL A 85 -5.79 -2.74 2.42
CA VAL A 85 -5.55 -2.43 3.83
C VAL A 85 -4.42 -3.33 4.33
N GLY A 86 -3.21 -2.78 4.38
CA GLY A 86 -2.01 -3.43 4.89
C GLY A 86 -1.86 -3.34 6.41
N GLY A 87 -0.98 -4.14 6.99
CA GLY A 87 -0.69 -4.13 8.43
C GLY A 87 -1.74 -4.80 9.31
N THR A 88 -2.75 -5.47 8.74
CA THR A 88 -3.85 -6.06 9.51
C THR A 88 -3.40 -7.20 10.43
N GLY A 89 -2.24 -7.78 10.15
CA GLY A 89 -1.60 -8.79 10.98
C GLY A 89 -0.84 -8.22 12.17
N THR A 90 -0.71 -6.89 12.33
CA THR A 90 0.15 -6.29 13.37
C THR A 90 -0.48 -6.21 14.77
N ALA A 91 -1.72 -6.65 14.92
CA ALA A 91 -2.35 -6.85 16.22
C ALA A 91 -3.35 -8.01 16.23
N VAL A 92 -3.51 -8.62 17.40
CA VAL A 92 -4.48 -9.70 17.62
C VAL A 92 -5.89 -9.20 17.30
N GLY A 93 -6.59 -9.87 16.38
CA GLY A 93 -7.96 -9.57 15.99
C GLY A 93 -8.14 -8.33 15.10
N LEU A 94 -7.05 -7.67 14.68
CA LEU A 94 -7.12 -6.47 13.83
C LEU A 94 -7.62 -6.81 12.42
N SER A 95 -7.17 -7.92 11.82
CA SER A 95 -7.71 -8.39 10.54
C SER A 95 -9.21 -8.67 10.60
N ASP A 96 -9.69 -9.30 11.68
CA ASP A 96 -11.13 -9.56 11.85
C ASP A 96 -11.92 -8.26 12.04
N LEU A 97 -11.35 -7.29 12.75
CA LEU A 97 -11.96 -5.96 12.91
C LEU A 97 -12.17 -5.28 11.56
N VAL A 98 -11.11 -5.21 10.74
CA VAL A 98 -11.16 -4.60 9.41
C VAL A 98 -12.10 -5.38 8.49
N GLN A 99 -12.04 -6.71 8.49
CA GLN A 99 -12.90 -7.54 7.66
C GLN A 99 -14.39 -7.33 7.97
N ARG A 100 -14.78 -7.36 9.25
CA ARG A 100 -16.16 -7.09 9.65
C ARG A 100 -16.61 -5.69 9.32
N PHE A 101 -15.71 -4.72 9.38
CA PHE A 101 -16.04 -3.34 9.05
C PHE A 101 -16.20 -3.15 7.53
N ALA A 102 -15.43 -3.90 6.72
CA ALA A 102 -15.58 -3.95 5.28
C ALA A 102 -16.87 -4.65 4.82
N GLU A 103 -17.45 -5.53 5.64
CA GLU A 103 -18.72 -6.19 5.37
C GLU A 103 -19.89 -5.19 5.38
N GLY A 104 -20.29 -4.72 4.19
CA GLY A 104 -21.41 -3.78 4.03
C GLY A 104 -21.02 -2.51 3.29
N GLU A 105 -19.72 -2.29 3.10
CA GLU A 105 -19.18 -1.16 2.36
C GLU A 105 -19.21 -1.43 0.85
N ASP A 106 -19.34 -0.35 0.07
CA ASP A 106 -19.25 -0.40 -1.39
C ASP A 106 -17.78 -0.44 -1.88
N LEU A 107 -16.93 -1.14 -1.13
CA LEU A 107 -15.49 -1.27 -1.36
C LEU A 107 -15.09 -2.75 -1.42
N ASN A 108 -14.20 -3.07 -2.34
CA ASN A 108 -13.54 -4.37 -2.40
C ASN A 108 -12.26 -4.30 -1.56
N VAL A 109 -12.42 -4.42 -0.25
CA VAL A 109 -11.33 -4.32 0.72
C VAL A 109 -10.49 -5.58 0.71
N LYS A 110 -9.19 -5.42 0.49
CA LYS A 110 -8.22 -6.51 0.43
C LYS A 110 -7.17 -6.35 1.49
N LEU A 111 -7.00 -7.39 2.29
CA LEU A 111 -6.19 -7.35 3.48
C LEU A 111 -4.79 -7.88 3.18
N SER A 112 -3.77 -7.17 3.67
CA SER A 112 -2.40 -7.69 3.73
C SER A 112 -1.93 -7.67 5.18
N SER A 113 -1.35 -8.79 5.60
CA SER A 113 -0.98 -9.00 7.00
C SER A 113 0.29 -8.23 7.40
N GLU A 114 1.21 -8.04 6.46
CA GLU A 114 2.54 -7.48 6.71
C GLU A 114 2.48 -6.01 7.18
N GLY A 115 3.18 -5.70 8.27
CA GLY A 115 3.29 -4.35 8.81
C GLY A 115 4.40 -3.50 8.19
N TYR A 116 5.29 -4.12 7.41
CA TYR A 116 6.40 -3.45 6.76
C TYR A 116 6.07 -3.14 5.29
N GLY A 117 6.22 -1.88 4.90
CA GLY A 117 5.91 -1.43 3.54
C GLY A 117 6.66 -0.17 3.12
N PRO A 118 6.45 0.31 1.90
CA PRO A 118 7.12 1.47 1.34
C PRO A 118 6.39 2.78 1.68
N SER A 119 5.98 2.99 2.94
CA SER A 119 5.33 4.23 3.38
C SER A 119 5.51 4.43 4.89
N ASP A 120 5.03 5.55 5.43
CA ASP A 120 5.34 6.05 6.78
C ASP A 120 4.88 5.12 7.93
N HIS A 121 3.89 4.25 7.71
CA HIS A 121 3.47 3.22 8.67
C HIS A 121 4.63 2.33 9.12
N THR A 122 5.62 2.10 8.26
CA THR A 122 6.80 1.30 8.58
C THR A 122 7.55 1.82 9.79
N SER A 123 7.67 3.15 9.95
CA SER A 123 8.36 3.75 11.09
C SER A 123 7.68 3.41 12.43
N PHE A 124 6.36 3.23 12.42
CA PHE A 124 5.58 2.86 13.61
C PHE A 124 5.61 1.35 13.87
N TYR A 125 5.54 0.55 12.81
CA TYR A 125 5.63 -0.91 12.91
C TYR A 125 6.95 -1.37 13.53
N VAL A 126 8.06 -0.72 13.18
CA VAL A 126 9.39 -0.98 13.77
C VAL A 126 9.42 -0.74 15.28
N GLU A 127 8.63 0.21 15.77
CA GLU A 127 8.48 0.53 17.21
C GLU A 127 7.41 -0.31 17.92
N ASN A 128 6.95 -1.42 17.31
CA ASN A 128 5.91 -2.31 17.84
C ASN A 128 4.54 -1.64 18.03
N ILE A 129 4.22 -0.67 17.19
CA ILE A 129 2.90 -0.04 17.15
C ILE A 129 2.09 -0.73 16.05
N PRO A 130 0.86 -1.20 16.31
CA PRO A 130 -0.02 -1.70 15.27
C PRO A 130 -0.29 -0.64 14.21
N VAL A 131 -0.37 -1.05 12.94
CA VAL A 131 -0.57 -0.15 11.81
C VAL A 131 -1.66 -0.64 10.87
N LEU A 132 -2.34 0.30 10.22
CA LEU A 132 -3.18 0.07 9.06
C LEU A 132 -2.73 0.99 7.93
N PHE A 133 -2.47 0.41 6.77
CA PHE A 133 -2.03 1.13 5.58
C PHE A 133 -3.11 1.08 4.50
N PHE A 134 -3.63 2.22 4.06
CA PHE A 134 -4.69 2.33 3.06
C PHE A 134 -4.10 2.79 1.74
N PHE A 135 -4.37 2.03 0.67
CA PHE A 135 -3.80 2.23 -0.64
C PHE A 135 -4.74 1.77 -1.75
N THR A 136 -4.93 2.60 -2.78
CA THR A 136 -5.84 2.27 -3.91
C THR A 136 -5.16 1.54 -5.07
N GLY A 137 -3.87 1.23 -4.94
CA GLY A 137 -3.07 0.54 -5.96
C GLY A 137 -2.24 1.52 -6.79
N VAL A 138 -1.21 1.01 -7.48
CA VAL A 138 -0.45 1.87 -8.40
C VAL A 138 -1.20 2.06 -9.71
N HIS A 139 -0.79 3.10 -10.42
CA HIS A 139 -1.27 3.42 -11.74
C HIS A 139 -0.12 3.86 -12.66
N GLU A 140 -0.42 4.08 -13.94
CA GLU A 140 0.59 4.38 -14.96
C GLU A 140 1.40 5.66 -14.69
N ASP A 141 0.80 6.60 -13.96
CA ASP A 141 1.40 7.91 -13.64
C ASP A 141 2.17 7.96 -12.32
N TYR A 142 2.32 6.83 -11.62
CA TYR A 142 3.00 6.78 -10.31
C TYR A 142 4.48 7.22 -10.41
N HIS A 143 4.93 8.11 -9.53
CA HIS A 143 6.24 8.78 -9.57
C HIS A 143 6.55 9.53 -10.88
N THR A 144 5.53 9.94 -11.62
CA THR A 144 5.69 10.72 -12.85
C THR A 144 5.21 12.15 -12.67
N PRO A 145 5.69 13.10 -13.48
CA PRO A 145 5.13 14.45 -13.55
C PRO A 145 3.65 14.51 -13.89
N GLU A 146 3.11 13.44 -14.49
CA GLU A 146 1.72 13.34 -14.93
C GLU A 146 0.75 12.89 -13.80
N ASP A 147 1.22 12.77 -12.55
CA ASP A 147 0.34 12.60 -11.38
C ASP A 147 -0.37 13.92 -11.03
N ASP A 148 -1.42 14.20 -11.80
CA ASP A 148 -2.17 15.46 -11.84
C ASP A 148 -3.59 15.33 -11.28
N VAL A 149 -4.13 16.43 -10.76
CA VAL A 149 -5.43 16.49 -10.07
C VAL A 149 -6.60 16.01 -10.93
N GLU A 150 -6.54 16.20 -12.24
CA GLU A 150 -7.58 15.79 -13.19
C GLU A 150 -7.76 14.27 -13.25
N LYS A 151 -6.79 13.51 -12.72
CA LYS A 151 -6.79 12.05 -12.71
C LYS A 151 -7.36 11.44 -11.44
N ILE A 152 -7.62 12.27 -10.43
CA ILE A 152 -8.21 11.84 -9.16
C ILE A 152 -9.66 11.47 -9.36
N ASN A 153 -10.03 10.28 -8.89
CA ASN A 153 -11.42 9.86 -8.76
C ASN A 153 -11.99 10.39 -7.45
N LEU A 154 -12.45 11.64 -7.45
CA LEU A 154 -12.95 12.30 -6.23
C LEU A 154 -14.08 11.54 -5.53
N SER A 155 -15.03 10.96 -6.26
CA SER A 155 -16.09 10.17 -5.61
C SER A 155 -15.57 8.87 -5.00
N GLY A 156 -14.52 8.29 -5.58
CA GLY A 156 -13.83 7.15 -5.00
C GLY A 156 -13.03 7.53 -3.74
N GLU A 157 -12.32 8.66 -3.77
CA GLU A 157 -11.57 9.17 -2.61
C GLU A 157 -12.49 9.48 -1.42
N ILE A 158 -13.67 10.07 -1.67
CA ILE A 158 -14.69 10.28 -0.63
C ILE A 158 -15.10 8.96 0.03
N LEU A 159 -15.34 7.92 -0.77
CA LEU A 159 -15.72 6.60 -0.27
C LEU A 159 -14.59 5.99 0.59
N VAL A 160 -13.33 6.14 0.18
CA VAL A 160 -12.17 5.71 0.97
C VAL A 160 -12.06 6.51 2.27
N ALA A 161 -12.21 7.83 2.22
CA ALA A 161 -12.14 8.69 3.40
C ALA A 161 -13.26 8.38 4.41
N GLU A 162 -14.47 8.06 3.93
CA GLU A 162 -15.60 7.61 4.75
C GLU A 162 -15.32 6.28 5.44
N PHE A 163 -14.84 5.30 4.68
CA PHE A 163 -14.44 4.01 5.23
C PHE A 163 -13.37 4.16 6.33
N VAL A 164 -12.34 4.96 6.08
CA VAL A 164 -11.27 5.22 7.07
C VAL A 164 -11.81 5.98 8.29
N HIS A 165 -12.65 6.99 8.09
CA HIS A 165 -13.29 7.76 9.16
C HIS A 165 -14.05 6.83 10.12
N ASP A 166 -14.92 5.99 9.60
CA ASP A 166 -15.77 5.15 10.43
C ASP A 166 -14.96 4.04 11.13
N LEU A 167 -13.94 3.50 10.45
CA LEU A 167 -13.00 2.56 11.06
C LEU A 167 -12.17 3.20 12.18
N ILE A 168 -11.81 4.49 12.06
CA ILE A 168 -11.17 5.25 13.16
C ILE A 168 -12.10 5.33 14.36
N ILE A 169 -13.39 5.63 14.16
CA ILE A 169 -14.37 5.69 15.25
C ILE A 169 -14.50 4.33 15.93
N GLU A 170 -14.61 3.26 15.15
CA GLU A 170 -14.72 1.90 15.68
C GLU A 170 -13.47 1.53 16.49
N ALA A 171 -12.27 1.71 15.92
CA ALA A 171 -11.00 1.44 16.59
C ALA A 171 -10.81 2.30 17.87
N ALA A 172 -11.26 3.56 17.85
CA ALA A 172 -11.24 4.43 19.01
C ALA A 172 -12.17 3.94 20.14
N ASN A 173 -13.15 3.09 19.83
CA ASN A 173 -14.17 2.61 20.77
C ASN A 173 -13.99 1.17 21.26
N VAL A 174 -13.08 0.39 20.66
CA VAL A 174 -12.72 -0.96 21.12
C VAL A 174 -12.33 -0.91 22.61
N PRO A 175 -13.01 -1.64 23.52
CA PRO A 175 -12.80 -1.47 24.97
C PRO A 175 -11.37 -1.77 25.44
N GLU A 176 -10.77 -2.82 24.89
CA GLU A 176 -9.40 -3.23 25.20
C GLU A 176 -8.41 -2.59 24.23
N SER A 177 -7.16 -2.41 24.66
CA SER A 177 -6.11 -1.98 23.74
C SER A 177 -5.75 -3.14 22.82
N LEU A 178 -5.53 -2.83 21.54
CA LEU A 178 -4.99 -3.80 20.59
C LEU A 178 -3.66 -4.35 21.12
N VAL A 179 -3.53 -5.68 21.13
CA VAL A 179 -2.30 -6.36 21.51
C VAL A 179 -1.44 -6.51 20.27
N TYR A 180 -0.31 -5.81 20.24
CA TYR A 180 0.64 -5.89 19.13
C TYR A 180 1.11 -7.34 18.92
N GLN A 181 1.25 -7.72 17.65
CA GLN A 181 1.94 -8.91 17.23
C GLN A 181 2.80 -8.60 16.00
N GLU A 182 3.93 -9.28 15.86
CA GLU A 182 4.81 -9.08 14.70
C GLU A 182 4.22 -9.78 13.46
N ALA A 183 4.20 -9.07 12.33
CA ALA A 183 3.72 -9.58 11.06
C ALA A 183 4.62 -9.09 9.92
N GLY A 184 5.55 -9.94 9.48
CA GLY A 184 6.56 -9.61 8.47
C GLY A 184 7.83 -9.00 9.06
N PRO A 185 8.88 -8.80 8.23
CA PRO A 185 10.18 -8.33 8.68
C PRO A 185 10.13 -6.88 9.17
N LYS A 186 10.91 -6.52 10.21
CA LYS A 186 11.04 -5.12 10.69
C LYS A 186 12.18 -4.34 10.05
N GLU A 187 13.04 -5.02 9.31
CA GLU A 187 14.19 -4.39 8.68
C GLU A 187 13.97 -4.29 7.19
N GLN A 188 14.40 -3.16 6.63
CA GLN A 188 14.61 -3.07 5.19
C GLN A 188 15.72 -4.08 4.86
N PRO A 189 15.52 -5.06 3.96
CA PRO A 189 16.65 -5.80 3.43
C PRO A 189 17.66 -4.77 2.92
N SER A 190 18.89 -4.84 3.43
CA SER A 190 19.88 -3.76 3.34
C SER A 190 20.13 -3.34 1.89
N GLY A 191 19.56 -2.20 1.47
CA GLY A 191 19.74 -1.60 0.16
C GLY A 191 18.70 -0.53 -0.13
N ARG A 192 19.13 0.70 -0.46
CA ARG A 192 18.23 1.69 -1.10
C ARG A 192 17.69 1.04 -2.38
N ARG A 193 16.42 0.66 -2.41
CA ARG A 193 15.76 0.04 -3.57
C ARG A 193 15.64 1.03 -4.73
N ARG A 194 16.74 1.19 -5.46
CA ARG A 194 16.74 1.82 -6.78
C ARG A 194 16.69 0.69 -7.79
N PHE A 195 15.48 0.33 -8.23
CA PHE A 195 15.33 -0.67 -9.28
C PHE A 195 16.07 -0.19 -10.53
N LYS A 196 17.10 -0.93 -10.91
CA LYS A 196 17.89 -0.62 -12.11
C LYS A 196 17.13 -0.95 -13.39
N VAL A 197 16.06 -1.73 -13.27
CA VAL A 197 15.31 -2.36 -14.35
C VAL A 197 13.83 -2.37 -14.00
N THR A 198 12.98 -2.53 -15.01
CA THR A 198 11.54 -2.70 -14.84
C THR A 198 11.02 -3.71 -15.84
N LEU A 199 10.04 -4.53 -15.45
CA LEU A 199 9.27 -5.32 -16.42
C LEU A 199 8.31 -4.42 -17.23
N GLY A 200 7.87 -3.29 -16.66
CA GLY A 200 6.81 -2.45 -17.21
C GLY A 200 5.44 -3.11 -17.16
N ILE A 201 5.14 -3.73 -16.03
CA ILE A 201 3.81 -4.21 -15.67
C ILE A 201 3.13 -3.19 -14.76
N MET A 202 1.81 -3.20 -14.75
CA MET A 202 0.99 -2.64 -13.67
C MET A 202 0.62 -3.83 -12.79
N PRO A 203 1.27 -3.97 -11.62
CA PRO A 203 0.93 -5.04 -10.70
C PRO A 203 -0.46 -4.80 -10.13
N ASP A 204 -1.18 -5.88 -9.93
CA ASP A 204 -2.33 -5.87 -9.07
C ASP A 204 -1.88 -6.07 -7.62
N TYR A 205 -1.99 -5.01 -6.82
CA TYR A 205 -1.66 -5.02 -5.38
C TYR A 205 -2.69 -5.78 -4.56
N SER A 206 -3.76 -6.17 -5.23
CA SER A 206 -4.98 -6.67 -4.65
C SER A 206 -5.06 -8.22 -4.77
N SER A 207 -3.99 -8.88 -5.23
CA SER A 207 -3.91 -10.35 -5.25
C SER A 207 -3.84 -10.94 -3.84
N GLU A 208 -4.57 -12.04 -3.59
CA GLU A 208 -4.54 -12.77 -2.32
C GLU A 208 -3.12 -13.25 -1.98
N GLU A 209 -2.74 -13.18 -0.70
CA GLU A 209 -1.43 -13.64 -0.24
C GLU A 209 -1.20 -15.12 -0.62
N GLY A 210 -0.13 -15.40 -1.35
CA GLY A 210 0.32 -16.77 -1.63
C GLY A 210 0.00 -17.31 -3.03
N GLU A 211 -0.75 -16.58 -3.86
CA GLU A 211 -1.08 -17.02 -5.23
C GLU A 211 -0.15 -16.45 -6.32
N GLY A 212 0.77 -15.54 -5.94
CA GLY A 212 1.66 -14.86 -6.87
C GLY A 212 1.22 -13.43 -7.18
N LEU A 213 1.97 -12.73 -8.02
CA LEU A 213 1.69 -11.34 -8.37
C LEU A 213 0.82 -11.27 -9.63
N ARG A 214 -0.45 -10.91 -9.47
CA ARG A 214 -1.34 -10.69 -10.62
C ARG A 214 -0.94 -9.43 -11.39
N VAL A 215 -1.02 -9.49 -12.71
CA VAL A 215 -0.68 -8.41 -13.63
C VAL A 215 -1.98 -7.76 -14.11
N ASP A 216 -2.28 -6.56 -13.62
CA ASP A 216 -3.50 -5.83 -14.03
C ASP A 216 -3.31 -5.06 -15.33
N GLY A 217 -2.06 -4.82 -15.74
CA GLY A 217 -1.73 -4.17 -17.00
C GLY A 217 -0.31 -4.45 -17.44
N VAL A 218 -0.06 -4.31 -18.75
CA VAL A 218 1.28 -4.42 -19.32
C VAL A 218 1.51 -3.22 -20.21
N ILE A 219 2.48 -2.39 -19.86
CA ILE A 219 2.76 -1.13 -20.54
C ILE A 219 3.35 -1.42 -21.92
N ASN A 220 2.82 -0.77 -22.95
CA ASN A 220 3.32 -0.92 -24.31
C ASN A 220 4.80 -0.53 -24.42
N ASN A 221 5.54 -1.20 -25.30
CA ASN A 221 6.98 -1.00 -25.54
C ASN A 221 7.91 -1.31 -24.35
N LYS A 222 7.41 -1.87 -23.24
CA LYS A 222 8.25 -2.31 -22.10
C LYS A 222 8.65 -3.79 -22.19
N PRO A 223 9.68 -4.25 -21.42
CA PRO A 223 10.19 -5.62 -21.47
C PRO A 223 9.13 -6.72 -21.41
N ALA A 224 8.20 -6.67 -20.45
CA ALA A 224 7.15 -7.67 -20.29
C ALA A 224 6.25 -7.76 -21.53
N LYS A 225 5.86 -6.61 -22.12
CA LYS A 225 5.04 -6.61 -23.34
C LYS A 225 5.76 -7.27 -24.51
N ARG A 226 7.06 -6.98 -24.68
CA ARG A 226 7.88 -7.59 -25.75
C ARG A 226 8.06 -9.09 -25.57
N ALA A 227 8.10 -9.55 -24.32
CA ALA A 227 8.17 -10.96 -23.97
C ALA A 227 6.82 -11.70 -24.08
N GLY A 228 5.73 -11.00 -24.40
CA GLY A 228 4.40 -11.59 -24.56
C GLY A 228 3.59 -11.72 -23.27
N MET A 229 3.93 -10.98 -22.21
CA MET A 229 3.11 -10.91 -21.00
C MET A 229 1.79 -10.18 -21.28
N GLU A 230 0.72 -10.65 -20.65
CA GLU A 230 -0.66 -10.19 -20.85
C GLU A 230 -1.32 -9.79 -19.54
N LYS A 231 -2.34 -8.92 -19.62
CA LYS A 231 -3.22 -8.63 -18.47
C LYS A 231 -3.88 -9.93 -18.03
N GLY A 232 -3.91 -10.17 -16.73
CA GLY A 232 -4.45 -11.38 -16.12
C GLY A 232 -3.44 -12.50 -15.91
N ASP A 233 -2.20 -12.35 -16.38
CA ASP A 233 -1.09 -13.22 -15.97
C ASP A 233 -0.86 -13.10 -14.46
N VAL A 234 -0.49 -14.21 -13.81
CA VAL A 234 -0.04 -14.20 -12.41
C VAL A 234 1.41 -14.66 -12.37
N ILE A 235 2.33 -13.75 -12.02
CA ILE A 235 3.75 -14.06 -11.89
C ILE A 235 3.97 -14.90 -10.63
N VAL A 236 4.42 -16.13 -10.82
CA VAL A 236 4.64 -17.11 -9.74
C VAL A 236 6.12 -17.37 -9.46
N ALA A 237 7.02 -17.04 -10.39
CA ALA A 237 8.46 -17.09 -10.16
C ALA A 237 9.25 -16.18 -11.12
N MET A 238 10.45 -15.79 -10.69
CA MET A 238 11.47 -15.13 -11.52
C MET A 238 12.81 -15.84 -11.33
N ASP A 239 13.43 -16.29 -12.43
CA ASP A 239 14.64 -17.13 -12.45
C ASP A 239 14.56 -18.33 -11.47
N GLY A 240 13.40 -18.98 -11.42
CA GLY A 240 13.14 -20.14 -10.56
C GLY A 240 12.95 -19.80 -9.07
N LYS A 241 13.02 -18.52 -8.67
CA LYS A 241 12.71 -18.08 -7.31
C LYS A 241 11.22 -17.75 -7.19
N PRO A 242 10.50 -18.27 -6.19
CA PRO A 242 9.06 -18.01 -6.03
C PRO A 242 8.75 -16.53 -5.90
N VAL A 243 7.60 -16.13 -6.44
CA VAL A 243 6.97 -14.81 -6.25
C VAL A 243 5.58 -15.08 -5.70
N LYS A 244 5.32 -14.69 -4.44
CA LYS A 244 4.02 -14.91 -3.78
C LYS A 244 3.16 -13.66 -3.70
N ASN A 245 3.80 -12.49 -3.74
CA ASN A 245 3.17 -11.18 -3.61
C ASN A 245 4.05 -10.11 -4.28
N ILE A 246 3.61 -8.85 -4.21
CA ILE A 246 4.34 -7.72 -4.77
C ILE A 246 5.74 -7.53 -4.16
N TYR A 247 5.89 -7.77 -2.86
CA TYR A 247 7.18 -7.58 -2.18
C TYR A 247 8.22 -8.59 -2.64
N ASP A 248 7.80 -9.84 -2.85
CA ASP A 248 8.65 -10.85 -3.46
C ASP A 248 9.09 -10.44 -4.86
N TYR A 249 8.14 -10.00 -5.70
CA TYR A 249 8.42 -9.52 -7.05
C TYR A 249 9.42 -8.37 -7.04
N MET A 250 9.20 -7.36 -6.20
CA MET A 250 10.12 -6.23 -6.01
C MET A 250 11.51 -6.74 -5.62
N TYR A 251 11.60 -7.64 -4.64
CA TYR A 251 12.89 -8.22 -4.25
C TYR A 251 13.58 -8.96 -5.41
N ARG A 252 12.84 -9.73 -6.23
CA ARG A 252 13.43 -10.41 -7.41
C ARG A 252 13.90 -9.42 -8.46
N LEU A 253 13.12 -8.36 -8.71
CA LEU A 253 13.47 -7.31 -9.66
C LEU A 253 14.72 -6.53 -9.22
N GLU A 254 14.95 -6.39 -7.91
CA GLU A 254 16.14 -5.76 -7.34
C GLU A 254 17.43 -6.52 -7.65
N GLU A 255 17.38 -7.86 -7.67
CA GLU A 255 18.53 -8.71 -7.98
C GLU A 255 18.93 -8.64 -9.46
N CYS A 256 18.06 -8.09 -10.31
CA CYS A 256 18.23 -8.05 -11.75
C CYS A 256 19.04 -6.83 -12.24
N LYS A 257 19.71 -6.97 -13.38
CA LYS A 257 20.58 -5.95 -13.99
C LYS A 257 20.10 -5.52 -15.39
N PRO A 258 20.34 -4.27 -15.81
CA PRO A 258 20.04 -3.84 -17.18
C PRO A 258 20.74 -4.71 -18.21
N GLY A 259 20.03 -5.09 -19.27
CA GLY A 259 20.50 -6.00 -20.31
C GLY A 259 20.51 -7.48 -19.92
N GLN A 260 20.06 -7.83 -18.70
CA GLN A 260 19.91 -9.22 -18.29
C GLN A 260 18.66 -9.83 -18.93
N ARG A 261 18.82 -11.07 -19.38
CA ARG A 261 17.72 -11.93 -19.80
C ARG A 261 17.31 -12.80 -18.62
N ILE A 262 16.04 -12.74 -18.23
CA ILE A 262 15.48 -13.52 -17.12
C ILE A 262 14.31 -14.38 -17.57
N ASN A 263 14.06 -15.48 -16.86
CA ASN A 263 12.86 -16.28 -17.00
C ASN A 263 11.81 -15.79 -16.00
N VAL A 264 10.59 -15.54 -16.46
CA VAL A 264 9.45 -15.16 -15.63
C VAL A 264 8.36 -16.19 -15.84
N ASP A 265 8.08 -16.99 -14.81
CA ASP A 265 7.03 -17.99 -14.84
C ASP A 265 5.71 -17.34 -14.46
N VAL A 266 4.72 -17.47 -15.34
CA VAL A 266 3.37 -16.94 -15.16
C VAL A 266 2.33 -18.05 -15.25
N LEU A 267 1.27 -17.93 -14.44
CA LEU A 267 0.03 -18.65 -14.64
C LEU A 267 -0.87 -17.83 -15.58
N ARG A 268 -1.19 -18.40 -16.73
CA ARG A 268 -2.17 -17.83 -17.69
C ARG A 268 -3.29 -18.82 -17.91
N ASN A 269 -4.51 -18.46 -17.55
CA ASN A 269 -5.69 -19.34 -17.66
C ASN A 269 -5.45 -20.73 -17.03
N GLY A 270 -4.79 -20.76 -15.86
CA GLY A 270 -4.45 -21.98 -15.13
C GLY A 270 -3.28 -22.82 -15.68
N LYS A 271 -2.56 -22.32 -16.70
CA LYS A 271 -1.39 -23.00 -17.26
C LYS A 271 -0.11 -22.23 -16.95
N ASN A 272 0.93 -22.97 -16.57
CA ASN A 272 2.28 -22.40 -16.42
C ASN A 272 2.88 -22.09 -17.79
N ILE A 273 3.35 -20.85 -17.95
CA ILE A 273 4.07 -20.36 -19.12
C ILE A 273 5.34 -19.68 -18.62
N THR A 274 6.49 -20.02 -19.19
CA THR A 274 7.75 -19.30 -18.93
C THR A 274 7.96 -18.26 -20.02
N LEU A 275 8.02 -16.99 -19.63
CA LEU A 275 8.33 -15.86 -20.51
C LEU A 275 9.81 -15.52 -20.35
N VAL A 276 10.50 -15.32 -21.47
CA VAL A 276 11.89 -14.88 -21.48
C VAL A 276 11.91 -13.36 -21.66
N VAL A 277 12.30 -12.63 -20.63
CA VAL A 277 12.23 -11.17 -20.59
C VAL A 277 13.63 -10.55 -20.66
N ASP A 278 13.82 -9.63 -21.61
CA ASP A 278 15.03 -8.81 -21.76
C ASP A 278 14.85 -7.45 -21.08
N LEU A 279 15.54 -7.26 -19.95
CA LEU A 279 15.43 -6.11 -19.02
C LEU A 279 16.20 -4.85 -19.47
#